data_AF-A0A378FMM7-F1
#
_entry.id   AF-A0A378FMM7-F1
#
_cell.length_a   1.000
_cell.length_b   1.000
_cell.length_c   1.000
_cell.angle_alpha   90.00
_cell.angle_beta   90.00
_cell.angle_gamma   90.00
#
_symmetry.space_group_name_H-M   'P 1'
#
loop_
_entity.id
_entity.type
_entity.pdbx_description
1 polymer ?
#
loop_
_entity_poly.entity_id
_entity_poly.type
_entity_poly.pdbx_seq_one_letter_code
_entity_poly.pdbx_strand_id
1 'polypeptide(L)'
;MPARQLQQIAGVGAFAFNTLYKLVWLKENHPQLLAQAHAWLFISSLINHRLTGEFTTDLTMAGTSQMLDLRQRDFSAPILQATGLPRRPVPAAG
;
A
#
# COMPACT_ATOMS: atom_id res chain seq x y z
N MET A 1 -5.14 15.26 -0.88
CA MET A 1 -4.63 15.28 -2.28
C MET A 1 -5.81 15.18 -3.24
N PRO A 2 -5.91 16.00 -4.29
CA PRO A 2 -6.96 15.88 -5.31
C PRO A 2 -6.92 14.54 -6.05
N ALA A 3 -8.08 13.98 -6.43
CA ALA A 3 -8.19 12.67 -7.09
C ALA A 3 -7.39 12.58 -8.41
N ARG A 4 -7.35 13.67 -9.20
CA ARG A 4 -6.55 13.74 -10.43
C ARG A 4 -5.06 13.60 -10.15
N GLN A 5 -4.56 14.26 -9.10
CA GLN A 5 -3.15 14.16 -8.72
C GLN A 5 -2.79 12.75 -8.24
N LEU A 6 -3.68 12.12 -7.46
CA LEU A 6 -3.52 10.73 -7.02
C LEU A 6 -3.42 9.78 -8.22
N GLN A 7 -4.32 9.90 -9.20
CA GLN A 7 -4.30 9.09 -10.40
C GLN A 7 -3.05 9.33 -11.26
N GLN A 8 -2.54 10.57 -11.33
CA GLN A 8 -1.31 10.86 -12.08
C GLN A 8 -0.06 10.20 -11.49
N ILE A 9 0.01 10.09 -10.16
CA ILE A 9 1.12 9.42 -9.46
C ILE A 9 0.97 7.91 -9.55
N ALA A 10 -0.23 7.39 -9.22
CA ALA A 10 -0.46 5.97 -9.06
C ALA A 10 -0.89 5.22 -10.34
N GLY A 11 -1.34 5.95 -11.35
CA GLY A 11 -1.96 5.42 -12.58
C GLY A 11 -3.22 4.58 -12.36
N VAL A 12 -3.77 4.57 -11.14
CA VAL A 12 -5.01 3.86 -10.80
C VAL A 12 -6.10 4.87 -10.48
N GLY A 13 -7.28 4.67 -11.06
CA GLY A 13 -8.49 5.46 -10.79
C GLY A 13 -9.01 5.29 -9.37
N ALA A 14 -9.84 6.22 -8.91
CA ALA A 14 -10.46 6.17 -7.59
C ALA A 14 -11.60 5.14 -7.57
N PHE A 15 -11.30 3.92 -7.14
CA PHE A 15 -12.31 2.88 -6.93
C PHE A 15 -12.43 2.58 -5.44
N ALA A 16 -13.66 2.53 -4.91
CA ALA A 16 -13.92 2.36 -3.48
C ALA A 16 -13.26 1.11 -2.86
N PHE A 17 -12.96 0.10 -3.68
CA PHE A 17 -12.33 -1.15 -3.23
C PHE A 17 -10.79 -1.13 -3.21
N ASN A 18 -10.14 -0.05 -3.68
CA ASN A 18 -8.70 0.07 -3.68
C ASN A 18 -8.13 -0.06 -2.25
N THR A 19 -6.93 -0.65 -2.14
CA THR A 19 -6.24 -0.86 -0.87
C THR A 19 -6.05 0.44 -0.09
N LEU A 20 -5.78 1.55 -0.78
CA LEU A 20 -5.66 2.88 -0.19
C LEU A 20 -6.86 3.22 0.73
N TYR A 21 -8.09 3.09 0.22
CA TYR A 21 -9.29 3.44 0.99
C TYR A 21 -9.53 2.50 2.16
N LYS A 22 -9.20 1.21 2.00
CA LYS A 22 -9.28 0.22 3.09
C LYS A 22 -8.31 0.55 4.23
N LEU A 23 -7.08 0.95 3.92
CA LEU A 23 -6.09 1.34 4.93
C LEU A 23 -6.43 2.65 5.61
N VAL A 24 -6.96 3.64 4.87
CA VAL A 24 -7.48 4.89 5.46
C VAL A 24 -8.64 4.58 6.41
N TRP A 25 -9.60 3.76 5.98
CA TRP A 25 -10.71 3.33 6.84
C TRP A 25 -10.20 2.60 8.10
N LEU A 26 -9.23 1.69 7.96
CA LEU A 26 -8.64 0.97 9.09
C LEU A 26 -7.94 1.93 10.06
N LYS A 27 -7.22 2.94 9.54
CA LYS A 27 -6.61 3.98 10.36
C LYS A 27 -7.64 4.78 11.14
N GLU A 28 -8.77 5.13 10.52
CA GLU A 28 -9.81 5.95 11.15
C GLU A 28 -10.65 5.18 12.17
N ASN A 29 -10.94 3.90 11.91
CA ASN A 29 -11.88 3.11 12.70
C ASN A 29 -11.18 2.15 13.68
N HIS A 30 -9.97 1.70 13.36
CA HIS A 30 -9.18 0.78 14.18
C HIS A 30 -7.69 1.17 14.23
N PRO A 31 -7.35 2.41 14.63
CA PRO A 31 -5.98 2.93 14.60
C PRO A 31 -4.98 2.06 15.38
N GLN A 32 -5.43 1.41 16.46
CA GLN A 32 -4.59 0.53 17.27
C GLN A 32 -4.10 -0.71 16.50
N LEU A 33 -4.95 -1.28 15.63
CA LEU A 33 -4.55 -2.41 14.79
C LEU A 33 -3.46 -2.00 13.81
N LEU A 34 -3.59 -0.84 13.17
CA LEU A 34 -2.59 -0.32 12.26
C LEU A 34 -1.27 0.03 12.98
N ALA A 35 -1.36 0.54 14.22
CA ALA A 35 -0.19 0.87 15.03
C ALA A 35 0.60 -0.37 15.48
N GLN A 36 -0.09 -1.46 15.84
CA GLN A 36 0.50 -2.73 16.26
C GLN A 36 0.98 -3.58 15.08
N ALA A 37 0.46 -3.35 13.87
CA ALA A 37 0.87 -4.08 12.69
C ALA A 37 2.38 -3.89 12.41
N HIS A 38 3.11 -5.00 12.38
CA HIS A 38 4.50 -5.06 11.97
C HIS A 38 4.67 -4.69 10.49
N ALA A 39 3.82 -5.28 9.64
CA ALA A 39 3.79 -5.07 8.20
C ALA A 39 2.40 -5.32 7.64
N TRP A 40 2.15 -4.86 6.42
CA TRP A 40 1.00 -5.27 5.62
C TRP A 40 1.49 -5.84 4.28
N LEU A 41 0.83 -6.90 3.84
CA LEU A 41 1.20 -7.67 2.66
C LEU A 41 0.01 -7.77 1.71
N PHE A 42 0.30 -7.73 0.40
CA PHE A 42 -0.65 -8.20 -0.59
C PHE A 42 -0.81 -9.71 -0.49
N ILE A 43 -1.92 -10.25 -1.02
CA ILE A 43 -2.23 -11.68 -0.90
C ILE A 43 -1.11 -12.56 -1.48
N SER A 44 -0.52 -12.20 -2.63
CA SER A 44 0.62 -12.95 -3.18
C SER A 44 1.84 -12.90 -2.27
N SER A 45 2.19 -11.73 -1.74
CA SER A 45 3.26 -11.57 -0.76
C SER A 45 3.02 -12.32 0.55
N LEU A 46 1.77 -12.41 1.00
CA LEU A 46 1.39 -13.19 2.18
C LEU A 46 1.58 -14.69 1.94
N ILE A 47 1.21 -15.17 0.75
CA ILE A 47 1.44 -16.57 0.35
C ILE A 47 2.94 -16.87 0.31
N ASN A 48 3.74 -15.99 -0.31
CA ASN A 48 5.19 -16.12 -0.33
C ASN A 48 5.76 -16.24 1.09
N HIS A 49 5.40 -15.31 1.98
CA HIS A 49 5.87 -15.33 3.36
C HIS A 49 5.49 -16.61 4.11
N ARG A 50 4.29 -17.16 3.89
CA ARG A 50 3.88 -18.42 4.52
C ARG A 50 4.65 -19.63 3.99
N LEU A 51 5.13 -19.59 2.76
CA LEU A 51 5.85 -20.70 2.13
C LEU A 51 7.36 -20.63 2.38
N THR A 52 7.92 -19.42 2.46
CA THR A 52 9.37 -19.22 2.50
C THR A 52 9.88 -18.57 3.78
N GLY A 53 9.00 -17.98 4.59
CA GLY A 53 9.39 -17.11 5.71
C GLY A 53 9.79 -15.70 5.26
N GLU A 54 9.97 -15.46 3.97
CA GLU A 54 10.46 -14.19 3.44
C GLU A 54 9.33 -13.19 3.23
N PHE A 55 9.52 -11.98 3.75
CA PHE A 55 8.62 -10.90 3.42
C PHE A 55 8.96 -10.33 2.04
N THR A 56 7.96 -10.20 1.18
CA THR A 56 8.14 -9.73 -0.21
C THR A 56 7.11 -8.66 -0.54
N THR A 57 7.36 -7.88 -1.59
CA THR A 57 6.35 -7.02 -2.23
C THR A 57 6.21 -7.40 -3.69
N ASP A 58 5.02 -7.89 -4.06
CA ASP A 58 4.64 -8.10 -5.45
C ASP A 58 4.29 -6.75 -6.08
N LEU A 59 5.14 -6.26 -6.99
CA LEU A 59 4.94 -4.97 -7.64
C LEU A 59 3.68 -4.89 -8.50
N THR A 60 3.24 -6.01 -9.08
CA THR A 60 2.00 -6.06 -9.86
C THR A 60 0.80 -5.82 -8.95
N MET A 61 0.74 -6.52 -7.81
CA MET A 61 -0.29 -6.31 -6.80
C MET A 61 -0.19 -4.91 -6.16
N ALA A 62 1.03 -4.44 -5.87
CA ALA A 62 1.24 -3.09 -5.35
C ALA A 62 0.77 -2.00 -6.32
N GLY A 63 0.92 -2.22 -7.64
CA GLY A 63 0.38 -1.34 -8.67
C GLY A 63 -1.13 -1.16 -8.59
N THR A 64 -1.90 -2.16 -8.14
CA THR A 64 -3.37 -2.07 -7.98
C THR A 64 -3.81 -1.27 -6.75
N SER A 65 -2.89 -0.99 -5.82
CA SER A 65 -3.22 -0.45 -4.50
C SER A 65 -3.64 1.02 -4.48
N GLN A 66 -3.33 1.75 -5.56
CA GLN A 66 -3.39 3.22 -5.65
C GLN A 66 -2.39 3.95 -4.74
N MET A 67 -1.37 3.25 -4.21
CA MET A 67 -0.33 3.83 -3.34
C MET A 67 1.08 3.79 -3.95
N LEU A 68 1.28 3.02 -5.02
CA LEU A 68 2.56 2.93 -5.73
C LEU A 68 2.77 4.17 -6.59
N ASP A 69 3.96 4.74 -6.62
CA ASP A 69 4.39 5.65 -7.68
C ASP A 69 4.85 4.82 -8.88
N LEU A 70 4.14 4.91 -10.01
CA LEU A 70 4.44 4.08 -11.18
C LEU A 70 5.83 4.34 -11.78
N ARG A 71 6.37 5.56 -11.62
CA ARG A 71 7.66 5.95 -12.17
C ARG A 71 8.79 5.43 -11.31
N GLN A 72 8.61 5.50 -9.98
CA GLN A 72 9.61 5.07 -9.02
C GLN A 72 9.53 3.57 -8.70
N ARG A 73 8.41 2.91 -9.03
CA ARG A 73 8.10 1.52 -8.70
C ARG A 73 8.24 1.21 -7.21
N ASP A 74 7.92 2.21 -6.38
CA ASP A 74 7.89 2.12 -4.92
C ASP A 74 6.69 2.90 -4.38
N PHE A 75 6.32 2.71 -3.12
CA PHE A 75 5.24 3.44 -2.48
C PHE A 75 5.49 4.94 -2.48
N SER A 76 4.50 5.69 -2.96
CA SER A 76 4.59 7.13 -3.12
C SER A 76 4.58 7.83 -1.77
N ALA A 77 5.72 8.43 -1.40
CA ALA A 77 5.81 9.27 -0.20
C ALA A 77 4.74 10.39 -0.17
N PRO A 78 4.46 11.12 -1.27
CA PRO A 78 3.35 12.08 -1.31
C PRO A 78 1.98 11.49 -0.97
N ILE A 79 1.65 10.29 -1.48
CA ILE A 79 0.35 9.63 -1.21
C ILE A 79 0.28 9.21 0.27
N LEU A 80 1.34 8.59 0.78
CA LEU A 80 1.40 8.16 2.18
C LEU A 80 1.32 9.34 3.15
N GLN A 81 2.01 10.45 2.85
CA GLN A 81 1.95 11.67 3.65
C GLN A 81 0.55 12.30 3.60
N ALA A 82 -0.07 12.39 2.43
CA ALA A 82 -1.40 12.97 2.27
C ALA A 82 -2.52 12.18 3.00
N THR A 83 -2.31 10.89 3.23
CA THR A 83 -3.25 10.01 3.96
C THR A 83 -2.82 9.77 5.40
N GLY A 84 -1.61 10.20 5.77
CA GLY A 84 -0.95 9.89 7.03
C GLY A 84 -0.88 8.39 7.31
N LEU A 85 -0.77 7.57 6.26
CA LEU A 85 -0.51 6.14 6.39
C LEU A 85 0.99 5.93 6.65
N PRO A 86 1.36 5.00 7.54
CA PRO A 86 2.77 4.75 7.81
C PRO A 86 3.40 4.05 6.60
N ARG A 87 4.66 4.39 6.30
CA ARG A 87 5.49 3.63 5.35
C ARG A 87 5.94 2.32 6.01
N ARG A 88 4.99 1.40 6.20
CA ARG A 88 5.19 0.03 6.69
C ARG A 88 4.86 -1.10 5.68
N PRO A 89 4.89 -0.90 4.34
CA PRO A 89 5.03 -2.05 3.46
C PRO A 89 6.43 -2.64 3.61
N VAL A 90 6.55 -3.95 3.42
CA VAL A 90 7.86 -4.60 3.40
C VAL A 90 8.58 -4.16 2.12
N PRO A 91 9.86 -3.78 2.17
CA PRO A 91 10.66 -3.58 0.96
C PRO A 91 10.58 -4.82 0.05
N ALA A 92 10.68 -4.60 -1.27
CA ALA A 92 10.82 -5.70 -2.21
C ALA A 92 12.04 -6.55 -1.81
N ALA A 93 11.90 -7.87 -1.87
CA ALA A 93 13.08 -8.73 -1.83
C ALA A 93 13.99 -8.34 -2.98
N GLY A 94 15.29 -8.18 -2.69
CA GLY A 94 16.31 -7.84 -3.68
C GLY A 94 16.53 -8.94 -4.71
#